data_AF-A0A7Z0RWY6-F1
#
_entry.id   AF-A0A7Z0RWY6-F1
#
_cell.length_a   1.000
_cell.length_b   1.000
_cell.length_c   1.000
_cell.angle_alpha   90.00
_cell.angle_beta   90.00
_cell.angle_gamma   90.00
#
_symmetry.space_group_name_H-M   'P 1'
#
loop_
_entity.id
_entity.type
_entity.pdbx_description
1 polymer ?
#
loop_
_entity_poly.entity_id
_entity_poly.type
_entity_poly.pdbx_seq_one_letter_code
_entity_poly.pdbx_strand_id
1 'polypeptide(L)'
;MIRPYAAPEILAFGEAMTMLVAEAPGKLANVEYFQRRIAGADTNVAIGLARLGFHVGWLSRVGDDGFGPFIRQALEAEGLDCRHLRTDPEHPTGLVFKELAQGGADPHVEYYRRGSAASHLAPTDADSALIERPRARRDHA
;
A
#
# COMPACT_ATOMS: atom_id res chain seq x y z
N MET A 1 19.11 -5.79 22.21
CA MET A 1 19.34 -7.04 21.45
C MET A 1 18.19 -7.14 20.43
N ILE A 2 18.42 -6.71 19.20
CA ILE A 2 17.38 -6.62 18.15
C ILE A 2 17.16 -8.04 17.63
N ARG A 3 15.94 -8.58 17.74
CA ARG A 3 15.61 -9.90 17.16
C ARG A 3 15.90 -9.84 15.66
N PRO A 4 16.59 -10.83 15.06
CA PRO A 4 16.59 -10.95 13.60
C PRO A 4 15.13 -11.06 13.17
N TYR A 5 14.69 -10.16 12.29
CA TYR A 5 13.29 -10.09 11.86
C TYR A 5 12.90 -11.48 11.32
N ALA A 6 11.88 -12.08 11.95
CA ALA A 6 11.33 -13.33 11.49
C ALA A 6 10.62 -13.09 10.16
N ALA A 7 10.61 -14.08 9.28
CA ALA A 7 9.83 -14.03 8.04
C ALA A 7 8.38 -13.62 8.31
N PRO A 8 7.74 -12.83 7.43
CA PRO A 8 6.31 -12.57 7.52
C PRO A 8 5.53 -13.88 7.46
N GLU A 9 4.46 -13.98 8.26
CA GLU A 9 3.55 -15.13 8.25
C GLU A 9 2.65 -15.10 7.02
N ILE A 10 2.34 -13.89 6.58
CA ILE A 10 1.54 -13.60 5.39
C ILE A 10 2.31 -12.58 4.58
N LEU A 11 2.55 -12.88 3.30
CA LEU A 11 3.06 -11.92 2.34
C LEU A 11 1.91 -11.46 1.45
N ALA A 12 1.56 -10.18 1.55
CA ALA A 12 0.63 -9.53 0.64
C ALA A 12 1.42 -8.73 -0.40
N PHE A 13 0.92 -8.69 -1.63
CA PHE A 13 1.50 -7.92 -2.72
C PHE A 13 0.39 -7.20 -3.48
N GLY A 14 0.73 -6.08 -4.10
CA GLY A 14 -0.24 -5.29 -4.86
C GLY A 14 0.21 -3.85 -4.98
N GLU A 15 -0.71 -2.96 -5.29
CA GLU A 15 -0.44 -1.53 -5.42
C GLU A 15 -1.11 -0.73 -4.30
N ALA A 16 -0.30 0.01 -3.54
CA ALA A 16 -0.77 1.04 -2.63
C ALA A 16 -0.64 2.41 -3.30
N MET A 17 -1.75 3.15 -3.38
CA MET A 17 -1.82 4.44 -4.04
C MET A 17 -2.08 5.55 -3.03
N THR A 18 -1.61 6.75 -3.34
CA THR A 18 -2.05 7.93 -2.58
C THR A 18 -3.39 8.37 -3.11
N MET A 19 -4.39 8.39 -2.23
CA MET A 19 -5.72 8.89 -2.54
C MET A 19 -5.90 10.32 -2.05
N LEU A 20 -6.43 11.17 -2.91
CA LEU A 20 -6.84 12.53 -2.63
C LEU A 20 -8.37 12.58 -2.66
N VAL A 21 -8.98 12.67 -1.48
CA VAL A 21 -10.43 12.71 -1.31
C VAL A 21 -10.87 14.17 -1.24
N ALA A 22 -11.80 14.58 -2.10
CA ALA A 22 -12.35 15.92 -2.09
C ALA A 22 -12.99 16.24 -0.72
N GLU A 23 -12.71 17.41 -0.16
CA GLU A 23 -13.33 17.87 1.10
C GLU A 23 -14.72 18.49 0.88
N ALA A 24 -15.07 18.82 -0.36
CA ALA A 24 -16.36 19.36 -0.74
C ALA A 24 -16.99 18.58 -1.91
N PRO A 25 -18.33 18.51 -1.99
CA PRO A 25 -19.03 17.91 -3.13
C PRO A 25 -18.81 18.67 -4.43
N GLY A 26 -18.87 17.96 -5.56
CA GLY A 26 -18.76 18.54 -6.89
C GLY A 26 -17.69 17.85 -7.74
N LYS A 27 -17.58 18.29 -9.00
CA LYS A 27 -16.58 17.77 -9.94
C LYS A 27 -15.17 18.08 -9.45
N LEU A 28 -14.21 17.17 -9.68
CA LEU A 28 -12.80 17.39 -9.31
C LEU A 28 -12.24 18.75 -9.78
N ALA A 29 -12.64 19.20 -10.97
CA ALA A 29 -12.21 20.49 -11.54
C ALA A 29 -12.62 21.73 -10.71
N ASN A 30 -13.57 21.57 -9.78
CA ASN A 30 -14.09 22.66 -8.93
C ASN A 30 -13.68 22.50 -7.45
N VAL A 31 -12.91 21.46 -7.10
CA VAL A 31 -12.49 21.17 -5.74
C VAL A 31 -11.09 21.75 -5.51
N GLU A 32 -10.94 22.57 -4.48
CA GLU A 32 -9.64 23.17 -4.11
C GLU A 32 -8.89 22.40 -3.03
N TYR A 33 -9.62 21.73 -2.13
CA TYR A 33 -9.05 21.07 -0.96
C TYR A 33 -9.28 19.57 -0.99
N PHE A 34 -8.21 18.84 -0.73
CA PHE A 34 -8.19 17.38 -0.72
C PHE A 34 -7.56 16.87 0.56
N GLN A 35 -8.18 15.85 1.12
CA GLN A 35 -7.62 15.09 2.22
C GLN A 35 -6.86 13.88 1.69
N ARG A 36 -5.61 13.73 2.10
CA ARG A 36 -4.76 12.59 1.74
C ARG A 36 -5.12 11.33 2.54
N ARG A 37 -5.18 10.19 1.85
CA ARG A 37 -5.43 8.83 2.37
C ARG A 37 -4.62 7.80 1.58
N ILE A 38 -4.54 6.57 2.07
CA ILE A 38 -4.10 5.41 1.27
C ILE A 38 -5.32 4.83 0.54
N ALA A 39 -5.11 4.31 -0.67
CA ALA A 39 -6.03 3.41 -1.36
C ALA A 39 -5.31 2.14 -1.87
N GLY A 40 -6.10 1.09 -2.07
CA GLY A 40 -5.67 -0.19 -2.65
C GLY A 40 -6.44 -1.35 -1.99
N ALA A 41 -6.96 -2.26 -2.80
CA ALA A 41 -7.77 -3.38 -2.30
C ALA A 41 -6.91 -4.35 -1.49
N ASP A 42 -5.73 -4.67 -2.01
CA ASP A 42 -4.76 -5.57 -1.38
C ASP A 42 -4.25 -5.00 -0.05
N THR A 43 -4.08 -3.67 0.01
CA THR A 43 -3.67 -2.95 1.20
C THR A 43 -4.72 -3.02 2.31
N ASN A 44 -6.01 -2.91 1.97
CA ASN A 44 -7.08 -3.06 2.95
C ASN A 44 -7.08 -4.44 3.62
N VAL A 45 -6.85 -5.50 2.84
CA VAL A 45 -6.76 -6.88 3.36
C VAL A 45 -5.52 -7.04 4.23
N ALA A 46 -4.36 -6.57 3.77
CA ALA A 46 -3.11 -6.64 4.54
C ALA A 46 -3.23 -5.92 5.88
N ILE A 47 -3.76 -4.69 5.88
CA ILE A 47 -4.00 -3.89 7.10
C ILE A 47 -4.98 -4.60 8.03
N GLY A 48 -6.07 -5.17 7.49
CA GLY A 48 -7.03 -5.95 8.27
C GLY A 48 -6.37 -7.12 9.01
N LEU A 49 -5.49 -7.87 8.32
CA LEU A 49 -4.75 -8.99 8.90
C LEU A 49 -3.74 -8.52 9.96
N ALA A 50 -3.01 -7.43 9.70
CA ALA A 50 -2.08 -6.85 10.67
C ALA A 50 -2.79 -6.39 11.95
N ARG A 51 -3.96 -5.74 11.82
CA ARG A 51 -4.82 -5.35 12.95
C ARG A 51 -5.37 -6.54 13.75
N LEU A 52 -5.47 -7.72 13.13
CA LEU A 52 -5.83 -8.97 13.81
C LEU A 52 -4.63 -9.66 14.48
N GLY A 53 -3.42 -9.10 14.39
CA GLY A 53 -2.23 -9.56 15.10
C GLY A 53 -1.32 -10.50 14.29
N PHE A 54 -1.59 -10.70 12.99
CA PHE A 54 -0.68 -11.45 12.12
C PHE A 54 0.55 -10.60 11.76
N HIS A 55 1.71 -11.23 11.64
CA HIS A 55 2.87 -10.57 11.04
C HIS A 55 2.75 -10.57 9.50
N VAL A 56 2.38 -9.42 8.93
CA VAL A 56 2.11 -9.26 7.50
C VAL A 56 3.21 -8.45 6.82
N GLY A 57 3.86 -9.05 5.83
CA GLY A 57 4.80 -8.37 4.93
C GLY A 57 4.10 -7.77 3.72
N TRP A 58 4.56 -6.60 3.28
CA TRP A 58 4.06 -5.92 2.09
C TRP A 58 5.12 -5.87 0.98
N LEU A 59 4.86 -6.59 -0.10
CA LEU A 59 5.70 -6.64 -1.30
C LEU A 59 5.13 -5.71 -2.38
N SER A 60 5.81 -4.60 -2.65
CA SER A 60 5.39 -3.65 -3.69
C SER A 60 6.51 -2.70 -4.10
N ARG A 61 6.17 -1.72 -4.95
CA ARG A 61 7.03 -0.60 -5.33
C ARG A 61 6.28 0.71 -5.18
N VAL A 62 7.01 1.75 -4.75
CA VAL A 62 6.57 3.15 -4.75
C VAL A 62 7.62 4.00 -5.49
N GLY A 63 7.22 5.14 -6.02
CA GLY A 63 8.16 6.04 -6.71
C GLY A 63 9.11 6.75 -5.75
N ASP A 64 10.24 7.21 -6.26
CA ASP A 64 11.12 8.18 -5.59
C ASP A 64 10.56 9.61 -5.71
N ASP A 65 9.36 9.81 -5.15
CA ASP A 65 8.62 11.06 -5.18
C ASP A 65 8.07 11.41 -3.79
N GLY A 66 7.35 12.54 -3.67
CA GLY A 66 6.78 12.98 -2.41
C GLY A 66 5.68 12.05 -1.83
N PHE A 67 5.15 11.12 -2.63
CA PHE A 67 4.06 10.22 -2.25
C PHE A 67 4.57 8.86 -1.77
N GLY A 68 5.71 8.38 -2.28
CA GLY A 68 6.30 7.11 -1.87
C GLY A 68 6.60 7.01 -0.37
N PRO A 69 7.29 7.99 0.24
CA PRO A 69 7.52 8.03 1.68
C PRO A 69 6.22 8.08 2.50
N PHE A 70 5.19 8.78 2.01
CA PHE A 70 3.89 8.80 2.66
C PHE A 70 3.24 7.41 2.69
N ILE A 71 3.23 6.69 1.55
CA ILE A 71 2.71 5.33 1.49
C ILE A 71 3.45 4.42 2.47
N ARG A 72 4.79 4.44 2.44
CA ARG A 72 5.60 3.63 3.37
C ARG A 72 5.22 3.90 4.83
N GLN A 73 5.24 5.17 5.25
CA GLN A 73 4.94 5.56 6.63
C GLN A 73 3.53 5.15 7.05
N ALA A 74 2.53 5.33 6.18
CA ALA A 74 1.16 5.03 6.52
C ALA A 74 0.88 3.51 6.53
N LEU A 75 1.60 2.69 5.76
CA LEU A 75 1.55 1.23 5.86
C LEU A 75 2.23 0.71 7.13
N GLU A 76 3.41 1.25 7.46
CA GLU A 76 4.14 0.90 8.68
C GLU A 76 3.35 1.30 9.94
N ALA A 77 2.66 2.44 9.92
CA ALA A 77 1.77 2.87 11.00
C ALA A 77 0.57 1.94 11.23
N GLU A 78 0.16 1.20 10.20
CA GLU A 78 -0.88 0.16 10.27
C GLU A 78 -0.33 -1.22 10.66
N GLY A 79 0.97 -1.31 10.95
CA GLY A 79 1.65 -2.53 11.43
C GLY A 79 2.16 -3.45 10.33
N LEU A 80 2.20 -3.00 9.06
CA LEU A 80 2.76 -3.79 7.97
C LEU A 80 4.29 -3.74 7.97
N ASP A 81 4.92 -4.89 7.72
CA ASP A 81 6.34 -5.00 7.45
C ASP A 81 6.65 -4.59 6.00
N CYS A 82 7.21 -3.40 5.84
CA CYS A 82 7.51 -2.79 4.55
C CYS A 82 8.96 -2.96 4.09
N ARG A 83 9.71 -3.94 4.63
CA ARG A 83 11.08 -4.27 4.18
C ARG A 83 11.13 -4.67 2.69
N HIS A 84 10.03 -5.17 2.14
CA HIS A 84 9.89 -5.54 0.72
C HIS A 84 9.15 -4.50 -0.13
N LEU A 85 8.89 -3.31 0.42
CA LEU A 85 8.43 -2.16 -0.34
C LEU A 85 9.64 -1.45 -0.95
N ARG A 86 9.84 -1.56 -2.26
CA ARG A 86 10.99 -0.93 -2.94
C ARG A 86 10.65 0.50 -3.36
N THR A 87 11.68 1.35 -3.41
CA THR A 87 11.59 2.66 -4.06
C THR A 87 12.12 2.52 -5.49
N ASP A 88 11.32 2.96 -6.46
CA ASP A 88 11.60 2.94 -7.89
C ASP A 88 11.89 4.37 -8.37
N PRO A 89 13.13 4.70 -8.81
CA PRO A 89 13.47 6.06 -9.22
C PRO A 89 12.96 6.42 -10.61
N GLU A 90 12.51 5.45 -11.41
CA GLU A 90 12.15 5.65 -12.82
C GLU A 90 10.65 5.86 -13.01
N HIS A 91 9.82 5.43 -12.05
CA HIS A 91 8.37 5.37 -12.19
C HIS A 91 7.65 6.03 -10.99
N PRO A 92 6.56 6.79 -11.21
CA PRO A 92 5.88 7.51 -10.13
C PRO A 92 5.04 6.58 -9.24
N THR A 93 4.76 7.02 -8.02
CA THR A 93 3.73 6.43 -7.16
C THR A 93 2.35 6.64 -7.77
N GLY A 94 1.51 5.59 -7.80
CA GLY A 94 0.15 5.69 -8.30
C GLY A 94 -0.74 6.60 -7.44
N LEU A 95 -1.60 7.39 -8.09
CA LEU A 95 -2.54 8.31 -7.43
C LEU A 95 -3.99 7.97 -7.77
N VAL A 96 -4.89 8.32 -6.86
CA VAL A 96 -6.33 8.23 -7.04
C VAL A 96 -6.98 9.52 -6.55
N PHE A 97 -7.82 10.12 -7.37
CA PHE A 97 -8.70 11.21 -6.94
C PHE A 97 -10.11 10.67 -6.72
N LYS A 98 -10.74 11.10 -5.63
CA LYS A 98 -12.08 10.67 -5.27
C LYS A 98 -12.96 11.87 -4.98
N GLU A 99 -14.03 12.03 -5.76
CA GLU A 99 -15.06 13.03 -5.51
C GLU A 99 -15.86 12.70 -4.25
N LEU A 100 -16.34 13.73 -3.57
CA LEU A 100 -17.26 13.56 -2.45
C LEU A 100 -18.69 13.43 -2.97
N ALA A 101 -19.24 12.23 -2.93
CA ALA A 101 -20.63 11.98 -3.29
C ALA A 101 -21.61 12.41 -2.19
N GLN A 102 -22.79 12.89 -2.60
CA GLN A 102 -23.90 13.20 -1.72
C GLN A 102 -25.05 12.21 -1.91
N GLY A 103 -25.90 12.08 -0.89
CA GLY A 103 -27.15 11.31 -1.00
C GLY A 103 -26.96 9.80 -1.18
N GLY A 104 -25.80 9.25 -0.81
CA GLY A 104 -25.51 7.81 -0.91
C GLY A 104 -25.15 7.33 -2.31
N ALA A 105 -24.92 8.25 -3.26
CA ALA A 105 -24.41 7.89 -4.59
C ALA A 105 -22.98 7.36 -4.52
N ASP A 106 -22.60 6.57 -5.52
CA ASP A 106 -21.21 6.14 -5.67
C ASP A 106 -20.32 7.33 -6.04
N PRO A 107 -19.20 7.54 -5.35
CA PRO A 107 -18.26 8.61 -5.67
C PRO A 107 -17.54 8.33 -6.98
N HIS A 108 -17.41 9.37 -7.82
CA HIS A 108 -16.56 9.29 -8.99
C HIS A 108 -15.08 9.20 -8.58
N VAL A 109 -14.34 8.34 -9.26
CA VAL A 109 -12.93 8.04 -8.94
C VAL A 109 -12.11 8.11 -10.22
N GLU A 110 -11.04 8.90 -10.21
CA GLU A 110 -10.08 9.01 -11.32
C GLU A 110 -8.73 8.43 -10.92
N TYR A 111 -8.21 7.51 -11.74
CA TYR A 111 -6.96 6.80 -11.48
C TYR A 111 -5.81 7.36 -12.32
N TYR A 112 -4.71 7.70 -11.65
CA TYR A 112 -3.43 8.06 -12.25
C TYR A 112 -2.39 7.02 -11.85
N ARG A 113 -2.54 5.82 -12.38
CA ARG A 113 -1.69 4.65 -12.05
C ARG A 113 -1.09 3.93 -13.26
N ARG A 114 -1.26 4.48 -14.47
CA ARG A 114 -0.64 3.90 -15.67
C ARG A 114 0.86 4.14 -15.62
N GLY A 115 1.64 3.06 -15.65
CA GLY A 115 3.11 3.15 -15.54
C GLY A 115 3.59 3.54 -14.15
N SER A 116 2.79 3.32 -13.11
CA SER A 116 3.23 3.52 -11.72
C SER A 116 4.33 2.54 -11.34
N ALA A 117 5.15 2.87 -10.35
CA ALA A 117 6.18 1.99 -9.80
C ALA A 117 5.65 0.57 -9.53
N ALA A 118 4.49 0.45 -8.90
CA ALA A 118 3.87 -0.84 -8.61
C ALA A 118 3.48 -1.62 -9.87
N SER A 119 3.15 -0.97 -10.98
CA SER A 119 2.87 -1.66 -12.25
C SER A 119 4.12 -2.34 -12.86
N HIS A 120 5.31 -2.00 -12.37
CA HIS A 120 6.59 -2.62 -12.73
C HIS A 120 7.06 -3.69 -11.71
N LEU A 121 6.20 -4.10 -10.77
CA LEU A 121 6.43 -5.29 -9.95
C LEU A 121 6.74 -6.49 -10.84
N ALA A 122 7.78 -7.22 -10.48
CA ALA A 122 8.24 -8.40 -11.20
C ALA A 122 8.54 -9.54 -10.22
N PRO A 123 8.59 -10.82 -10.68
CA PRO A 123 8.93 -11.95 -9.82
C PRO A 123 10.24 -11.78 -9.04
N THR A 124 11.22 -11.08 -9.61
CA THR A 124 12.51 -10.78 -8.96
C THR A 124 12.39 -9.89 -7.71
N ASP A 125 11.27 -9.19 -7.53
CA ASP A 125 11.01 -8.44 -6.30
C ASP A 125 10.72 -9.38 -5.12
N ALA A 126 10.13 -10.54 -5.39
CA ALA A 126 9.81 -11.53 -4.37
C ALA A 126 11.03 -12.30 -3.87
N ASP A 127 12.16 -12.28 -4.57
CA ASP A 127 13.37 -13.03 -4.20
C ASP A 127 13.82 -12.71 -2.77
N SER A 128 13.77 -11.43 -2.40
CA SER A 128 14.13 -10.98 -1.04
C SER A 128 13.17 -11.52 0.05
N ALA A 129 11.90 -11.70 -0.27
CA ALA A 129 10.88 -12.20 0.65
C ALA A 129 10.90 -13.74 0.75
N LEU A 130 11.26 -14.44 -0.32
CA LEU A 130 11.30 -15.89 -0.39
C LEU A 130 12.54 -16.51 0.28
N ILE A 131 13.63 -15.74 0.41
CA ILE A 131 14.85 -16.16 1.12
C ILE A 131 14.59 -16.26 2.64
N GLU A 132 13.65 -15.48 3.17
CA GLU A 132 13.19 -15.57 4.55
C GLU A 132 12.31 -16.82 4.73
N ARG A 133 12.93 -18.01 4.83
CA ARG A 133 12.18 -19.26 5.02
C ARG A 133 11.30 -19.16 6.27
N PRO A 134 9.97 -19.39 6.18
CA PRO A 134 9.17 -19.57 7.37
C PRO A 134 9.72 -20.78 8.12
N ARG A 135 10.18 -20.57 9.36
CA ARG A 135 10.45 -21.70 10.26
C ARG A 135 9.13 -22.42 10.41
N ALA A 136 9.08 -23.69 10.01
CA ALA A 136 7.92 -24.55 10.22
C ALA A 136 7.41 -24.33 11.64
N ARG A 137 6.16 -23.85 11.78
CA ARG A 137 5.51 -23.76 13.09
C ARG A 137 5.57 -25.17 13.67
N ARG A 138 6.23 -25.34 14.82
CA ARG A 138 6.04 -26.54 15.62
C ARG A 138 4.62 -26.47 16.14
N ASP A 139 3.77 -27.32 15.59
CA ASP A 139 2.40 -27.52 16.03
C ASP A 139 2.41 -27.66 17.56
N HIS A 140 1.69 -26.76 18.25
CA HIS A 140 1.39 -26.95 19.65
C HIS A 140 0.23 -27.95 19.70
N ALA A 141 0.57 -29.19 20.03
CA ALA A 141 -0.35 -30.18 20.56
C ALA A 141 -0.76 -29.80 22.00
#